data_AF-A0A7C4YYU7-F1
#
_entry.id   AF-A0A7C4YYU7-F1
#
_cell.length_a   1.000
_cell.length_b   1.000
_cell.length_c   1.000
_cell.angle_alpha   90.00
_cell.angle_beta   90.00
_cell.angle_gamma   90.00
#
_symmetry.space_group_name_H-M   'P 1'
#
loop_
_entity.id
_entity.type
_entity.pdbx_description
1 polymer ?
#
loop_
_entity_poly.entity_id
_entity_poly.type
_entity_poly.pdbx_seq_one_letter_code
_entity_poly.pdbx_strand_id
1 'polypeptide(L)'
;MSKNLLTISFGIACAAVAIAQPPNPEFPMISPTAVEVAGVNADAGVLEFAVTVMVPVTKNIQVERKVLVDGQERTVVETRTVTAYESMVKSVQWALKGNRAFDGNGKKLEGDAFWKKIKKGDVVLMAQGTTIDAKWTKVLKPETIILLSEPAAHPALPKPPPPPATRLPMRSGS
;
A
#
# COMPACT_ATOMS: atom_id res chain seq x y z
N MET A 1 13.89 -68.16 -39.22
CA MET A 1 12.58 -67.74 -38.66
C MET A 1 12.61 -66.22 -38.46
N SER A 2 12.19 -65.46 -39.46
CA SER A 2 12.13 -63.99 -39.40
C SER A 2 10.78 -63.54 -38.82
N LYS A 3 10.82 -62.71 -37.79
CA LYS A 3 9.64 -62.04 -37.24
C LYS A 3 9.62 -60.59 -37.74
N ASN A 4 8.64 -60.27 -38.60
CA ASN A 4 8.40 -58.90 -39.06
C ASN A 4 7.63 -58.15 -37.96
N LEU A 5 8.22 -57.11 -37.38
CA LEU A 5 7.53 -56.18 -36.47
C LEU A 5 6.87 -55.08 -37.30
N LEU A 6 5.54 -55.10 -37.36
CA LEU A 6 4.72 -54.05 -37.95
C LEU A 6 4.59 -52.91 -36.94
N THR A 7 5.24 -51.78 -37.19
CA THR A 7 5.11 -50.56 -36.37
C THR A 7 3.92 -49.75 -36.88
N ILE A 8 2.88 -49.62 -36.06
CA ILE A 8 1.70 -48.79 -36.35
C ILE A 8 1.85 -47.48 -35.58
N SER A 9 2.11 -46.39 -36.30
CA SER A 9 2.17 -45.04 -35.74
C SER A 9 0.75 -44.45 -35.67
N PHE A 10 0.22 -44.25 -34.46
CA PHE A 10 -0.99 -43.46 -34.23
C PHE A 10 -0.62 -41.98 -34.14
N GLY A 11 -0.95 -41.21 -35.18
CA GLY A 11 -0.86 -39.76 -35.16
C GLY A 11 -2.01 -39.17 -34.35
N ILE A 12 -1.71 -38.61 -33.18
CA ILE A 12 -2.67 -37.84 -32.38
C ILE A 12 -2.67 -36.39 -32.92
N ALA A 13 -3.72 -36.03 -33.65
CA ALA A 13 -3.97 -34.64 -34.02
C ALA A 13 -4.49 -33.87 -32.81
N CYS A 14 -3.64 -33.03 -32.22
CA CYS A 14 -4.00 -32.18 -31.09
C CYS A 14 -4.80 -30.98 -31.61
N ALA A 15 -6.13 -31.05 -31.57
CA ALA A 15 -6.98 -29.90 -31.83
C ALA A 15 -6.88 -28.92 -30.65
N ALA A 16 -6.29 -27.74 -30.87
CA ALA A 16 -6.24 -26.68 -29.88
C ALA A 16 -7.64 -26.06 -29.74
N VAL A 17 -8.35 -26.40 -28.66
CA VAL A 17 -9.59 -25.73 -28.28
C VAL A 17 -9.21 -24.38 -27.68
N ALA A 18 -9.52 -23.29 -28.37
CA ALA A 18 -9.43 -21.94 -27.80
C ALA A 18 -10.49 -21.80 -26.70
N ILE A 19 -10.08 -22.00 -25.45
CA ILE A 19 -10.94 -21.75 -24.28
C ILE A 19 -11.06 -20.23 -24.17
N ALA A 20 -12.25 -19.69 -24.42
CA ALA A 20 -12.54 -18.29 -24.19
C ALA A 20 -12.24 -17.97 -22.72
N GLN A 21 -11.27 -17.09 -22.48
CA GLN A 21 -10.92 -16.64 -21.14
C GLN A 21 -12.18 -15.96 -20.57
N PRO A 22 -12.69 -16.40 -19.40
CA PRO A 22 -13.81 -15.71 -18.78
C PRO A 22 -13.42 -14.24 -18.55
N PRO A 23 -14.38 -13.31 -18.63
CA PRO A 23 -14.11 -11.90 -18.40
C PRO A 23 -13.37 -11.74 -17.06
N ASN A 24 -12.26 -11.01 -17.09
CA ASN A 24 -11.45 -10.76 -15.90
C ASN A 24 -12.36 -10.10 -14.85
N PRO A 25 -12.54 -10.70 -13.67
CA PRO A 25 -13.42 -10.13 -12.66
C PRO A 25 -12.96 -8.70 -12.35
N GLU A 26 -13.86 -7.74 -12.54
CA GLU A 26 -13.60 -6.35 -12.17
C GLU A 26 -13.47 -6.27 -10.66
N PHE A 27 -12.24 -6.17 -10.17
CA PHE A 27 -11.97 -5.91 -8.76
C PHE A 27 -12.34 -4.46 -8.42
N PRO A 28 -12.95 -4.21 -7.25
CA PRO A 28 -13.21 -2.86 -6.78
C PRO A 28 -11.90 -2.05 -6.75
N MET A 29 -11.97 -0.81 -7.22
CA MET A 29 -10.79 0.03 -7.50
C MET A 29 -10.01 0.41 -6.23
N ILE A 30 -10.62 0.28 -5.05
CA ILE A 30 -9.97 0.51 -3.75
C ILE A 30 -10.19 -0.72 -2.88
N SER A 31 -9.09 -1.43 -2.58
CA SER A 31 -9.11 -2.54 -1.64
C SER A 31 -9.02 -2.00 -0.20
N PRO A 32 -9.89 -2.45 0.72
CA PRO A 32 -9.75 -2.11 2.12
C PRO A 32 -8.43 -2.66 2.66
N THR A 33 -7.83 -1.93 3.59
CA THR A 33 -6.61 -2.35 4.28
C THR A 33 -6.99 -3.00 5.61
N ALA A 34 -6.49 -4.21 5.87
CA ALA A 34 -6.63 -4.84 7.17
C ALA A 34 -5.68 -4.17 8.16
N VAL A 35 -6.20 -3.74 9.30
CA VAL A 35 -5.43 -3.14 10.39
C VAL A 35 -5.80 -3.78 11.73
N GLU A 36 -4.81 -3.94 12.60
CA GLU A 36 -5.04 -4.41 13.97
C GLU A 36 -5.32 -3.22 14.89
N VAL A 37 -6.34 -3.36 15.73
CA VAL A 37 -6.68 -2.38 16.76
C VAL A 37 -5.65 -2.47 17.89
N ALA A 38 -4.77 -1.48 17.99
CA ALA A 38 -3.77 -1.39 19.05
C ALA A 38 -4.36 -0.87 20.39
N GLY A 39 -5.42 -0.07 20.32
CA GLY A 39 -6.08 0.52 21.48
C GLY A 39 -7.52 0.95 21.21
N VAL A 40 -8.35 0.93 22.25
CA VAL A 40 -9.75 1.36 22.22
C VAL A 40 -9.98 2.35 23.36
N ASN A 41 -10.41 3.56 23.04
CA ASN A 41 -10.84 4.57 24.00
C ASN A 41 -12.29 4.97 23.69
N ALA A 42 -13.23 4.24 24.28
CA ALA A 42 -14.67 4.45 24.04
C ALA A 42 -15.14 5.82 24.57
N ASP A 43 -14.59 6.29 25.68
CA ASP A 43 -14.95 7.59 26.28
C ASP A 43 -14.54 8.77 25.37
N ALA A 44 -13.36 8.67 24.74
CA ALA A 44 -12.91 9.66 23.76
C ALA A 44 -13.51 9.44 22.35
N GLY A 45 -14.12 8.28 22.12
CA GLY A 45 -14.63 7.87 20.81
C GLY A 45 -13.53 7.59 19.78
N VAL A 46 -12.37 7.10 20.22
CA VAL A 46 -11.15 6.93 19.39
C VAL A 46 -10.64 5.49 19.42
N LEU A 47 -10.24 5.01 18.25
CA LEU A 47 -9.43 3.81 18.08
C LEU A 47 -7.98 4.19 17.76
N GLU A 48 -7.05 3.37 18.23
CA GLU A 48 -5.65 3.47 17.90
C GLU A 48 -5.23 2.25 17.07
N PHE A 49 -4.55 2.49 15.97
CA PHE A 49 -3.95 1.46 15.13
C PHE A 49 -2.44 1.56 15.16
N ALA A 50 -1.77 0.41 15.21
CA ALA A 50 -0.35 0.34 14.97
C ALA A 50 -0.12 0.11 13.48
N VAL A 51 0.44 1.10 12.78
CA VAL A 51 0.82 0.95 11.38
C VAL A 51 2.34 1.03 11.24
N THR A 52 2.90 0.08 10.51
CA THR A 52 4.32 0.10 10.15
C THR A 52 4.49 0.98 8.92
N VAL A 53 5.24 2.06 9.06
CA VAL A 53 5.57 2.96 7.95
C VAL A 53 7.07 2.94 7.68
N MET A 54 7.44 3.04 6.41
CA MET A 54 8.83 3.21 6.00
C MET A 54 9.19 4.69 6.05
N VAL A 55 10.14 5.07 6.90
CA VAL A 55 10.65 6.44 6.99
C VAL A 55 12.05 6.53 6.40
N PRO A 56 12.35 7.58 5.61
CA PRO A 56 13.71 7.81 5.15
C PRO A 56 14.58 8.27 6.33
N VAL A 57 15.71 7.60 6.53
CA VAL A 57 16.74 7.95 7.52
C VAL A 57 18.07 8.17 6.82
N THR A 58 18.80 9.19 7.25
CA THR A 58 20.13 9.50 6.71
C THR A 58 21.18 8.66 7.44
N LYS A 59 21.93 7.83 6.70
CA LYS A 59 23.03 7.01 7.24
C LYS A 59 24.35 7.39 6.59
N ASN A 60 25.41 7.39 7.37
CA ASN A 60 26.78 7.48 6.85
C ASN A 60 27.31 6.06 6.68
N ILE A 61 27.63 5.67 5.44
CA ILE A 61 28.24 4.38 5.12
C ILE A 61 29.70 4.60 4.71
N GLN A 62 30.57 3.67 5.08
CA GLN A 62 31.95 3.66 4.61
C GLN A 62 32.03 2.83 3.32
N VAL A 63 32.58 3.41 2.27
CA VAL A 63 32.76 2.78 0.97
C VAL A 63 34.25 2.69 0.69
N GLU A 64 34.75 1.47 0.51
CA GLU A 64 36.11 1.25 0.05
C GLU A 64 36.20 1.56 -1.44
N ARG A 65 37.09 2.50 -1.78
CA ARG A 65 37.41 2.84 -3.16
C ARG A 65 38.90 2.61 -3.37
N LYS A 66 39.25 1.83 -4.39
CA LYS A 66 40.62 1.76 -4.87
C LYS A 66 40.97 3.04 -5.61
N VAL A 67 42.01 3.72 -5.17
CA VAL A 67 42.52 4.95 -5.78
C VAL A 67 43.99 4.73 -6.10
N LEU A 68 44.43 5.18 -7.28
CA LEU A 68 45.84 5.18 -7.63
C LEU A 68 46.49 6.38 -6.95
N VAL A 69 47.38 6.14 -5.99
CA VAL A 69 48.16 7.19 -5.31
C VAL A 69 49.62 6.84 -5.55
N ASP A 70 50.36 7.74 -6.21
CA ASP A 70 51.78 7.56 -6.55
C ASP A 70 52.07 6.29 -7.38
N GLY A 71 51.16 5.92 -8.28
CA GLY A 71 51.31 4.74 -9.15
C GLY A 71 51.04 3.39 -8.48
N GLN A 72 50.63 3.38 -7.21
CA GLN A 72 50.20 2.17 -6.49
C GLN A 72 48.70 2.20 -6.20
N GLU A 73 48.01 1.07 -6.38
CA GLU A 73 46.62 0.92 -5.92
C GLU A 73 46.58 0.94 -4.39
N ARG A 74 45.86 1.91 -3.81
CA ARG A 74 45.53 1.93 -2.39
C ARG A 74 44.03 1.91 -2.19
N THR A 75 43.56 1.15 -1.22
CA THR A 75 42.16 1.22 -0.77
C THR A 75 42.00 2.41 0.16
N VAL A 76 41.14 3.35 -0.21
CA VAL A 76 40.76 4.50 0.61
C VAL A 76 39.32 4.28 1.08
N VAL A 77 39.08 4.52 2.37
CA VAL A 77 37.74 4.46 2.96
C VAL A 77 37.10 5.85 2.84
N GLU A 78 36.04 5.96 2.03
CA GLU A 78 35.27 7.18 1.82
C GLU A 78 33.96 7.10 2.63
N THR A 79 33.65 8.11 3.43
CA THR A 79 32.32 8.17 4.09
C THR A 79 31.32 8.81 3.14
N ARG A 80 30.24 8.09 2.83
CA ARG A 80 29.12 8.59 2.01
C ARG A 80 27.85 8.66 2.82
N THR A 81 27.15 9.76 2.71
CA THR A 81 25.81 9.93 3.25
C THR A 81 24.80 9.35 2.27
N VAL A 82 24.01 8.36 2.71
CA VAL A 82 22.96 7.72 1.92
C VAL A 82 21.62 7.81 2.65
N THR A 83 20.54 7.88 1.88
CA THR A 83 19.18 7.73 2.43
C THR A 83 18.84 6.25 2.46
N ALA A 84 18.69 5.70 3.66
CA ALA A 84 18.13 4.37 3.88
C ALA A 84 16.66 4.49 4.31
N TYR A 85 15.88 3.43 4.20
CA TYR A 85 14.52 3.39 4.74
C TYR A 85 14.46 2.43 5.92
N GLU A 86 13.89 2.89 7.03
CA GLU A 86 13.66 2.09 8.22
C GLU A 86 12.16 1.95 8.49
N SER A 87 11.76 0.77 8.95
CA SER A 87 10.39 0.54 9.41
C SER A 87 10.22 1.12 10.82
N MET A 88 9.27 2.04 10.97
CA MET A 88 8.85 2.56 12.27
C MET A 88 7.37 2.26 12.49
N VAL A 89 7.02 1.81 13.69
CA VAL A 89 5.62 1.68 14.11
C VAL A 89 5.12 3.06 14.52
N LYS A 90 4.06 3.53 13.87
CA LYS A 90 3.33 4.75 14.25
C LYS A 90 1.96 4.39 14.77
N SER A 91 1.52 5.09 15.81
CA SER A 91 0.12 5.07 16.24
C SER A 91 -0.67 6.02 15.37
N VAL A 92 -1.72 5.51 14.73
CA VAL A 92 -2.70 6.30 13.97
C VAL A 92 -4.02 6.23 14.70
N GLN A 93 -4.62 7.40 14.93
CA GLN A 93 -5.92 7.51 15.58
C GLN A 93 -7.03 7.61 14.55
N TRP A 94 -8.14 6.93 14.83
CA TRP A 94 -9.39 7.06 14.08
C TRP A 94 -10.52 7.36 15.04
N ALA A 95 -11.20 8.47 14.82
CA ALA A 95 -12.33 8.89 15.63
C ALA A 95 -13.63 8.38 15.02
N LEU A 96 -14.55 7.88 15.83
CA LEU A 96 -15.90 7.54 15.37
C LEU A 96 -16.67 8.79 14.92
N LYS A 97 -16.39 9.95 15.54
CA LYS A 97 -16.98 11.24 15.17
C LYS A 97 -16.47 11.67 13.79
N GLY A 98 -17.39 11.88 12.86
CA GLY A 98 -17.07 12.28 11.48
C GLY A 98 -16.70 11.12 10.55
N ASN A 99 -16.57 9.90 11.09
CA ASN A 99 -16.36 8.69 10.31
C ASN A 99 -17.54 7.73 10.46
N ARG A 100 -17.49 6.60 9.74
CA ARG A 100 -18.57 5.60 9.77
C ARG A 100 -18.00 4.22 9.93
N ALA A 101 -18.66 3.42 10.76
CA ALA A 101 -18.38 2.00 10.91
C ALA A 101 -19.55 1.18 10.37
N PHE A 102 -19.24 0.05 9.76
CA PHE A 102 -20.20 -0.92 9.24
C PHE A 102 -19.79 -2.33 9.66
N ASP A 103 -20.74 -3.24 9.72
CA ASP A 103 -20.44 -4.67 9.79
C ASP A 103 -20.23 -5.28 8.39
N GLY A 104 -19.90 -6.57 8.34
CA GLY A 104 -19.64 -7.27 7.08
C GLY A 104 -20.84 -7.35 6.14
N ASN A 105 -22.05 -7.18 6.68
CA ASN A 105 -23.28 -7.12 5.90
C ASN A 105 -23.59 -5.71 5.37
N GLY A 106 -22.74 -4.72 5.68
CA GLY A 106 -22.96 -3.32 5.34
C GLY A 106 -23.95 -2.60 6.25
N LYS A 107 -24.31 -3.18 7.41
CA LYS A 107 -25.14 -2.48 8.40
C LYS A 107 -24.28 -1.52 9.21
N LYS A 108 -24.73 -0.27 9.31
CA LYS A 108 -24.03 0.77 10.09
C LYS A 108 -23.95 0.38 11.57
N LEU A 109 -22.77 0.55 12.17
CA LEU A 109 -22.50 0.40 13.59
C LEU A 109 -22.35 1.79 14.20
N GLU A 110 -23.12 2.10 15.25
CA GLU A 110 -23.11 3.40 15.92
C GLU A 110 -23.03 3.23 17.44
N GLY A 111 -22.43 4.22 18.11
CA GLY A 111 -22.40 4.35 19.57
C GLY A 111 -22.00 3.07 20.29
N ASP A 112 -22.77 2.71 21.31
CA ASP A 112 -22.52 1.54 22.17
C ASP A 112 -22.46 0.22 21.39
N ALA A 113 -23.22 0.08 20.30
CA ALA A 113 -23.23 -1.16 19.51
C ALA A 113 -21.88 -1.39 18.82
N PHE A 114 -21.19 -0.31 18.44
CA PHE A 114 -19.84 -0.37 17.90
C PHE A 114 -18.83 -0.71 19.00
N TRP A 115 -18.84 0.04 20.11
CA TRP A 115 -17.86 -0.13 21.20
C TRP A 115 -17.97 -1.48 21.92
N LYS A 116 -19.14 -2.11 21.93
CA LYS A 116 -19.32 -3.47 22.46
C LYS A 116 -18.72 -4.56 21.57
N LYS A 117 -18.58 -4.29 20.27
CA LYS A 117 -18.09 -5.27 19.29
C LYS A 117 -16.58 -5.20 19.10
N ILE A 118 -16.00 -4.01 19.18
CA ILE A 118 -14.58 -3.80 18.90
C ILE A 118 -13.72 -3.93 20.16
N LYS A 119 -12.60 -4.63 20.04
CA LYS A 119 -11.63 -4.86 21.11
C LYS A 119 -10.21 -4.65 20.59
N LYS A 120 -9.30 -4.41 21.53
CA LYS A 120 -7.86 -4.43 21.24
C LYS A 120 -7.46 -5.82 20.71
N GLY A 121 -6.66 -5.85 19.66
CA GLY A 121 -6.22 -7.05 18.96
C GLY A 121 -7.16 -7.50 17.84
N ASP A 122 -8.35 -6.89 17.70
CA ASP A 122 -9.23 -7.20 16.58
C ASP A 122 -8.63 -6.70 15.27
N VAL A 123 -8.80 -7.49 14.21
CA VAL A 123 -8.48 -7.07 12.85
C VAL A 123 -9.72 -6.47 12.22
N VAL A 124 -9.62 -5.22 11.77
CA VAL A 124 -10.69 -4.48 11.11
C VAL A 124 -10.26 -4.05 9.71
N LEU A 125 -11.24 -3.79 8.85
CA LEU A 125 -10.99 -3.34 7.49
C LEU A 125 -11.15 -1.83 7.39
N MET A 126 -10.10 -1.11 7.03
CA MET A 126 -10.14 0.32 6.80
C MET A 126 -10.28 0.60 5.30
N ALA A 127 -11.29 1.39 4.93
CA ALA A 127 -11.46 1.88 3.57
C ALA A 127 -11.65 3.39 3.55
N GLN A 128 -11.29 4.01 2.43
CA GLN A 128 -11.52 5.43 2.18
C GLN A 128 -12.79 5.61 1.34
N GLY A 129 -13.54 6.66 1.64
CA GLY A 129 -14.72 7.05 0.86
C GLY A 129 -16.02 7.02 1.66
N THR A 130 -17.12 7.19 0.94
CA THR A 130 -18.45 7.37 1.56
C THR A 130 -19.31 6.11 1.55
N THR A 131 -18.97 5.12 0.73
CA THR A 131 -19.74 3.89 0.57
C THR A 131 -18.80 2.69 0.48
N ILE A 132 -19.27 1.53 0.95
CA ILE A 132 -18.59 0.24 0.79
C ILE A 132 -19.10 -0.37 -0.51
N ASP A 133 -18.20 -0.83 -1.38
CA ASP A 133 -18.59 -1.57 -2.57
C ASP A 133 -19.33 -2.86 -2.18
N ALA A 134 -20.52 -3.09 -2.76
CA ALA A 134 -21.34 -4.27 -2.50
C ALA A 134 -20.63 -5.59 -2.84
N LYS A 135 -19.56 -5.57 -3.64
CA LYS A 135 -18.70 -6.74 -3.87
C LYS A 135 -18.01 -7.18 -2.58
N TRP A 136 -17.61 -6.24 -1.71
CA TRP A 136 -16.97 -6.56 -0.43
C TRP A 136 -17.95 -7.20 0.55
N THR A 137 -19.19 -6.70 0.66
CA THR A 137 -20.17 -7.27 1.60
C THR A 137 -20.57 -8.71 1.27
N LYS A 138 -20.33 -9.18 0.03
CA LYS A 138 -20.55 -10.58 -0.37
C LYS A 138 -19.45 -11.53 0.06
N VAL A 139 -18.23 -11.04 0.28
CA VAL A 139 -17.05 -11.87 0.61
C VAL A 139 -16.66 -11.78 2.07
N LEU A 140 -17.08 -10.72 2.77
CA LEU A 140 -16.77 -10.50 4.17
C LEU A 140 -17.70 -11.29 5.08
N LYS A 141 -17.15 -11.75 6.21
CA LYS A 141 -17.96 -12.41 7.23
C LYS A 141 -18.82 -11.36 7.96
N PRO A 142 -20.06 -11.69 8.38
CA PRO A 142 -20.97 -10.76 9.06
C PRO A 142 -20.36 -10.00 10.25
N GLU A 143 -19.46 -10.64 10.99
CA GLU A 143 -18.77 -10.09 12.16
C GLU A 143 -17.63 -9.12 11.83
N THR A 144 -17.22 -9.04 10.56
CA THR A 144 -16.11 -8.17 10.13
C THR A 144 -16.51 -6.71 10.36
N ILE A 145 -15.66 -5.94 11.04
CA ILE A 145 -15.87 -4.50 11.20
C ILE A 145 -15.14 -3.76 10.08
N ILE A 146 -15.87 -2.87 9.41
CA ILE A 146 -15.37 -2.03 8.33
C ILE A 146 -15.43 -0.57 8.79
N LEU A 147 -14.29 0.12 8.73
CA LEU A 147 -14.13 1.51 9.10
C LEU A 147 -13.95 2.35 7.83
N LEU A 148 -14.93 3.20 7.54
CA LEU A 148 -14.81 4.21 6.50
C LEU A 148 -14.20 5.47 7.10
N SER A 149 -13.01 5.81 6.62
CA SER A 149 -12.41 7.11 6.87
C SER A 149 -12.82 8.07 5.78
N GLU A 150 -13.39 9.21 6.16
CA GLU A 150 -13.54 10.29 5.18
C GLU A 150 -12.14 10.79 4.78
N PRO A 151 -11.91 11.11 3.50
CA PRO A 151 -10.65 11.71 3.10
C PRO A 151 -10.47 12.97 3.93
N ALA A 152 -9.39 13.02 4.73
CA ALA A 152 -9.02 14.26 5.40
C ALA A 152 -8.94 15.33 4.32
N ALA A 153 -9.69 16.43 4.46
CA ALA A 153 -9.52 17.57 3.60
C ALA A 153 -8.05 17.99 3.73
N HIS A 154 -7.23 17.67 2.73
CA HIS A 154 -5.83 18.05 2.77
C HIS A 154 -5.79 19.57 2.86
N PRO A 155 -5.13 20.15 3.89
CA PRO A 155 -4.92 21.59 3.91
C PRO A 155 -4.23 21.96 2.59
N ALA A 156 -4.75 22.98 1.91
CA ALA A 156 -4.19 23.42 0.64
C ALA A 156 -2.69 23.63 0.83
N LEU A 157 -1.87 22.96 0.01
CA LEU A 157 -0.43 23.18 0.04
C LEU A 157 -0.18 24.69 -0.14
N PRO A 158 0.69 25.30 0.67
CA PRO A 158 1.06 26.69 0.46
C PRO A 158 1.54 26.84 -0.98
N LYS A 159 0.99 27.84 -1.68
CA LYS A 159 1.33 28.09 -3.09
C LYS A 159 2.85 28.23 -3.19
N PRO A 160 3.53 27.50 -4.09
CA PRO A 160 4.97 27.63 -4.23
C PRO A 160 5.33 29.10 -4.48
N PRO A 161 6.45 29.58 -3.92
CA PRO A 161 6.90 30.94 -4.18
C PRO A 161 7.03 31.15 -5.70
N PRO A 162 6.68 32.33 -6.22
CA PRO A 162 6.82 32.61 -7.64
C PRO A 162 8.28 32.38 -8.05
N PRO A 163 8.53 31.78 -9.24
CA PRO A 163 9.88 31.58 -9.72
C PRO A 163 10.63 32.92 -9.75
N PRO A 164 11.94 32.95 -9.44
CA PRO A 164 12.76 34.14 -9.58
C PRO A 164 12.56 34.72 -10.98
N ALA A 165 12.33 36.03 -11.09
CA ALA A 165 12.20 36.68 -12.38
C ALA A 165 13.50 36.45 -13.17
N THR A 166 13.45 35.57 -14.18
CA THR A 166 14.53 35.41 -15.14
C THR A 166 14.68 36.74 -15.85
N ARG A 167 15.69 37.53 -15.46
CA ARG A 167 16.13 38.67 -16.26
C ARG A 167 16.69 38.10 -17.54
N LEU A 168 15.89 38.13 -18.61
CA LEU A 168 16.39 37.85 -19.95
C LEU A 168 17.56 38.81 -20.18
N PRO A 169 18.74 38.33 -20.61
CA PRO A 169 19.83 39.21 -20.95
C PRO A 169 19.33 40.18 -22.02
N MET A 170 19.36 41.49 -21.72
CA MET A 170 19.12 42.52 -22.72
C MET A 170 20.14 42.29 -23.83
N ARG A 171 19.65 41.87 -24.99
CA ARG A 171 20.43 41.79 -26.22
C ARG A 171 20.85 43.22 -26.56
N SER A 172 22.09 43.57 -26.22
CA SER A 172 22.73 44.79 -26.71
C SER A 172 22.75 44.69 -28.24
N GLY A 173 21.96 45.53 -28.90
CA GLY A 173 22.05 45.72 -30.34
C GLY A 173 23.38 46.38 -30.67
N SER A 174 24.12 45.77 -31.59
CA SER A 174 25.22 46.39 -32.34
C SER A 174 24.65 47.17 -33.51
#